data_AF-A0AAJ1TUN7-F1
#
_entry.id   AF-A0AAJ1TUN7-F1
#
_cell.length_a   1.000
_cell.length_b   1.000
_cell.length_c   1.000
_cell.angle_alpha   90.00
_cell.angle_beta   90.00
_cell.angle_gamma   90.00
#
_symmetry.space_group_name_H-M   'P 1'
#
loop_
_entity.id
_entity.type
_entity.pdbx_description
1 polymer ?
#
loop_
_entity_poly.entity_id
_entity_poly.type
_entity_poly.pdbx_seq_one_letter_code
_entity_poly.pdbx_strand_id
1 'polypeptide(L)'
;MFADEIRRAIEAASRITLPQVTALLWRAYGDGTVTEAEAEALSGLIEARTDAPAAHRLPPGSQPSPEAEFPPPSQDRVEAPRRFVGSRPRTDASMERRRRWAASGRLPPGLAARFTLAEQAVLALVAAEVVRRKDCRLAVGQLAAIVGVAETTVRNAVREAVKLGLVTVEERRVTGFRNDTNIVRIVSPEWQAWLRLARKSPVGQFGFGDTRPASAERGGCKSAQRTPTEVLILPESGTTGPKKCCRAAAGDLDQSDHMRIRVGRRTVTAMR
;
A
#
# COMPACT_ATOMS: atom_id res chain seq x y z
N MET A 1 49.96 -2.74 -26.49
CA MET A 1 49.57 -3.66 -27.59
C MET A 1 48.40 -4.53 -27.17
N PHE A 2 48.57 -5.55 -26.32
CA PHE A 2 47.45 -6.42 -25.92
C PHE A 2 46.43 -5.72 -25.00
N ALA A 3 46.90 -4.91 -24.04
CA ALA A 3 46.02 -4.08 -23.20
C ALA A 3 45.17 -3.08 -24.02
N ASP A 4 45.71 -2.55 -25.13
CA ASP A 4 44.97 -1.66 -26.03
C ASP A 4 43.87 -2.40 -26.82
N GLU A 5 44.11 -3.66 -27.17
CA GLU A 5 43.12 -4.52 -27.82
C GLU A 5 41.97 -4.86 -26.87
N ILE A 6 42.28 -5.15 -25.60
CA ILE A 6 41.27 -5.37 -24.56
C ILE A 6 40.46 -4.10 -24.32
N ARG A 7 41.12 -2.93 -24.27
CA ARG A 7 40.44 -1.63 -24.17
C ARG A 7 39.45 -1.41 -25.32
N ARG A 8 39.90 -1.63 -26.57
CA ARG A 8 39.01 -1.55 -27.75
C ARG A 8 37.86 -2.54 -27.70
N ALA A 9 38.10 -3.76 -27.19
CA ALA A 9 37.07 -4.77 -27.01
C ALA A 9 36.04 -4.36 -25.94
N ILE A 10 36.47 -3.74 -24.83
CA ILE A 10 35.57 -3.21 -23.79
C ILE A 10 34.70 -2.08 -24.36
N GLU A 11 35.28 -1.19 -25.16
CA GLU A 11 34.57 -0.07 -25.80
C GLU A 11 33.52 -0.54 -26.82
N ALA A 12 33.85 -1.56 -27.62
CA ALA A 12 33.00 -2.11 -28.67
C ALA A 12 31.98 -3.14 -28.16
N ALA A 13 32.24 -3.83 -27.04
CA ALA A 13 31.38 -4.89 -26.53
C ALA A 13 30.00 -4.39 -26.13
N SER A 14 28.98 -5.15 -26.53
CA SER A 14 27.63 -5.04 -25.98
C SER A 14 27.61 -5.50 -24.52
N ARG A 15 26.60 -5.09 -23.74
CA ARG A 15 26.47 -5.51 -22.33
C ARG A 15 26.43 -7.03 -22.15
N ILE A 16 25.93 -7.77 -23.15
CA ILE A 16 25.81 -9.23 -23.14
C ILE A 16 27.17 -9.90 -23.33
N THR A 17 28.07 -9.29 -24.12
CA THR A 17 29.40 -9.81 -24.42
C THR A 17 30.47 -9.31 -23.44
N LEU A 18 30.13 -8.38 -22.55
CA LEU A 18 31.03 -7.77 -21.57
C LEU A 18 31.65 -8.80 -20.60
N PRO A 19 30.90 -9.79 -20.06
CA PRO A 19 31.48 -10.84 -19.21
C PRO A 19 32.56 -11.69 -19.90
N GLN A 20 32.47 -11.86 -21.24
CA GLN A 20 33.47 -12.60 -22.01
C GLN A 20 34.77 -11.81 -22.13
N VAL A 21 34.68 -10.49 -22.29
CA VAL A 21 35.84 -9.60 -22.32
C VAL A 21 36.49 -9.49 -20.93
N THR A 22 35.69 -9.48 -19.86
CA THR A 22 36.20 -9.56 -18.48
C THR A 22 36.96 -10.87 -18.21
N ALA A 23 36.46 -12.00 -18.70
CA ALA A 23 37.16 -13.28 -18.57
C ALA A 23 38.50 -13.30 -19.34
N LEU A 24 38.56 -12.63 -20.49
CA LEU A 24 39.79 -12.49 -21.28
C LEU A 24 40.81 -11.60 -20.55
N LEU A 25 40.37 -10.49 -19.94
CA LEU A 25 41.22 -9.62 -19.10
C LEU A 25 41.88 -10.41 -17.97
N TRP A 26 41.11 -11.17 -17.18
CA TRP A 26 41.67 -11.89 -16.03
C TRP A 26 42.58 -13.06 -16.43
N ARG A 27 42.37 -13.67 -17.59
CA ARG A 27 43.31 -14.66 -18.16
C ARG A 27 44.62 -13.99 -18.58
N ALA A 28 44.53 -12.86 -19.28
CA ALA A 28 45.69 -12.09 -19.71
C ALA A 28 46.58 -11.63 -18.55
N TYR A 29 45.95 -11.26 -17.42
CA TYR A 29 46.64 -10.95 -16.18
C TYR A 29 47.33 -12.17 -15.56
N GLY A 30 46.64 -13.32 -15.52
CA GLY A 30 47.22 -14.58 -15.04
C GLY A 30 48.42 -15.06 -15.88
N ASP A 31 48.42 -14.78 -17.17
CA ASP A 31 49.51 -15.09 -18.11
C ASP A 31 50.65 -14.05 -18.08
N GLY A 32 50.53 -12.99 -17.26
CA GLY A 32 51.52 -11.92 -17.13
C GLY A 32 51.63 -10.97 -18.33
N THR A 33 50.67 -11.05 -19.26
CA THR A 33 50.63 -10.23 -20.48
C THR A 33 50.01 -8.85 -20.27
N VAL A 34 49.38 -8.64 -19.10
CA VAL A 34 48.80 -7.39 -18.65
C VAL A 34 49.35 -7.13 -17.25
N THR A 35 49.89 -5.93 -17.05
CA THR A 35 50.40 -5.50 -15.74
C THR A 35 49.26 -5.20 -14.77
N GLU A 36 49.55 -5.21 -13.47
CA GLU A 36 48.56 -4.89 -12.42
C GLU A 36 47.90 -3.52 -12.64
N ALA A 37 48.69 -2.50 -12.98
CA ALA A 37 48.19 -1.15 -13.27
C ALA A 37 47.26 -1.10 -14.51
N GLU A 38 47.56 -1.90 -15.54
CA GLU A 38 46.71 -2.00 -16.73
C GLU A 38 45.41 -2.78 -16.43
N ALA A 39 45.48 -3.81 -15.59
CA ALA A 39 44.31 -4.57 -15.18
C ALA A 39 43.34 -3.72 -14.35
N GLU A 40 43.87 -2.90 -13.43
CA GLU A 40 43.08 -1.94 -12.64
C GLU A 40 42.37 -0.91 -13.53
N ALA A 41 43.09 -0.32 -14.49
CA ALA A 41 42.52 0.63 -15.44
C ALA A 41 41.40 0.01 -16.31
N LEU A 42 41.60 -1.23 -16.78
CA LEU A 42 40.61 -1.94 -17.61
C LEU A 42 39.39 -2.42 -16.79
N SER A 43 39.59 -2.79 -15.52
CA SER A 43 38.49 -3.13 -14.59
C SER A 43 37.62 -1.90 -14.31
N GLY A 44 38.24 -0.74 -14.07
CA GLY A 44 37.50 0.52 -13.88
C GLY A 44 36.63 0.90 -15.09
N LEU A 45 37.09 0.63 -16.32
CA LEU A 45 36.29 0.85 -17.53
C LEU A 45 35.09 -0.12 -17.64
N ILE A 46 35.26 -1.37 -17.18
CA ILE A 46 34.20 -2.39 -17.14
C ILE A 46 33.13 -2.01 -16.10
N GLU A 47 33.54 -1.56 -14.93
CA GLU A 47 32.65 -1.11 -13.85
C GLU A 47 31.84 0.12 -14.29
N ALA A 48 32.51 1.14 -14.83
CA ALA A 48 31.84 2.33 -15.36
C ALA A 48 30.78 2.02 -16.43
N ARG A 49 31.01 0.97 -17.23
CA ARG A 49 30.07 0.53 -18.29
C ARG A 49 28.94 -0.34 -17.75
N THR A 50 29.17 -1.05 -16.65
CA THR A 50 28.18 -1.91 -15.98
C THR A 50 27.23 -1.06 -15.14
N ASP A 51 27.76 -0.06 -14.43
CA ASP A 51 27.02 0.86 -13.57
C ASP A 51 26.30 1.98 -14.35
N ALA A 52 26.71 2.24 -15.59
CA ALA A 52 25.97 3.16 -16.45
C ALA A 52 24.52 2.64 -16.62
N PRO A 53 23.48 3.37 -16.17
CA PRO A 53 22.11 3.01 -16.44
C PRO A 53 21.92 2.92 -17.96
N ALA A 54 21.06 2.00 -18.43
CA ALA A 54 20.74 1.83 -19.84
C ALA A 54 20.01 3.07 -20.38
N ALA A 55 20.74 4.18 -20.55
CA ALA A 55 20.34 5.28 -21.38
C ALA A 55 20.29 4.73 -22.80
N HIS A 56 19.07 4.61 -23.32
CA HIS A 56 18.84 4.50 -24.75
C HIS A 56 19.75 5.52 -25.44
N ARG A 57 20.62 5.01 -26.32
CA ARG A 57 21.42 5.80 -27.23
C ARG A 57 20.43 6.58 -28.11
N LEU A 58 20.14 7.83 -27.72
CA LEU A 58 19.45 8.79 -28.56
C LEU A 58 20.27 8.99 -29.85
N PRO A 59 19.62 9.12 -31.02
CA PRO A 59 20.34 9.39 -32.27
C PRO A 59 21.08 10.74 -32.19
N PRO A 60 22.21 10.89 -32.90
CA PRO A 60 23.01 12.11 -32.86
C PRO A 60 22.26 13.23 -33.59
N GLY A 61 21.71 14.20 -32.85
CA GLY A 61 20.96 15.29 -33.46
C GLY A 61 20.49 16.42 -32.57
N SER A 62 20.89 16.50 -31.31
CA SER A 62 20.47 17.61 -30.43
C SER A 62 21.63 18.03 -29.53
N GLN A 63 22.37 19.03 -30.00
CA GLN A 63 23.27 19.85 -29.19
C GLN A 63 22.41 20.73 -28.26
N PRO A 64 22.65 20.78 -26.94
CA PRO A 64 22.20 21.89 -26.12
C PRO A 64 23.26 22.99 -26.15
N SER A 65 22.86 24.20 -26.55
CA SER A 65 23.68 25.41 -26.47
C SER A 65 24.05 25.74 -25.01
N PRO A 66 25.23 26.34 -24.73
CA PRO A 66 25.68 26.65 -23.38
C PRO A 66 25.29 28.08 -23.03
N GLU A 67 24.10 28.31 -22.50
CA GLU A 67 23.75 29.62 -21.91
C GLU A 67 22.52 29.50 -21.01
N ALA A 68 22.76 29.11 -19.75
CA ALA A 68 21.89 29.40 -18.62
C ALA A 68 22.67 29.09 -17.33
N GLU A 69 23.46 30.07 -16.90
CA GLU A 69 23.85 30.20 -15.49
C GLU A 69 22.60 30.25 -14.60
N PHE A 70 22.77 29.83 -13.34
CA PHE A 70 21.81 29.81 -12.21
C PHE A 70 20.92 28.55 -12.06
N PRO A 71 21.27 27.62 -11.14
CA PRO A 71 20.35 26.56 -10.72
C PRO A 71 19.35 27.10 -9.68
N PRO A 72 18.02 26.92 -9.87
CA PRO A 72 17.07 27.15 -8.79
C PRO A 72 17.11 25.99 -7.78
N PRO A 73 16.81 26.26 -6.48
CA PRO A 73 16.90 25.27 -5.42
C PRO A 73 15.87 24.15 -5.62
N SER A 74 16.39 22.92 -5.58
CA SER A 74 15.72 21.64 -5.37
C SER A 74 14.28 21.72 -4.83
N GLN A 75 13.31 21.50 -5.72
CA GLN A 75 11.94 21.15 -5.35
C GLN A 75 11.54 19.85 -6.06
N ASP A 76 11.18 18.88 -5.24
CA ASP A 76 10.48 17.64 -5.55
C ASP A 76 11.09 16.74 -6.63
N ARG A 77 12.07 15.94 -6.21
CA ARG A 77 12.26 14.60 -6.79
C ARG A 77 11.01 13.78 -6.53
N VAL A 78 10.00 13.93 -7.39
CA VAL A 78 8.92 12.95 -7.53
C VAL A 78 9.62 11.66 -7.97
N GLU A 79 9.76 10.75 -7.00
CA GLU A 79 10.30 9.40 -7.17
C GLU A 79 9.65 8.80 -8.42
N ALA A 80 10.43 8.59 -9.47
CA ALA A 80 9.92 8.02 -10.71
C ALA A 80 9.16 6.74 -10.38
N PRO A 81 7.92 6.55 -10.85
CA PRO A 81 7.10 5.42 -10.44
C PRO A 81 7.83 4.13 -10.75
N ARG A 82 8.07 3.33 -9.70
CA ARG A 82 8.74 2.03 -9.80
C ARG A 82 8.12 1.25 -10.94
N ARG A 83 8.97 0.78 -11.87
CA ARG A 83 8.54 0.03 -13.06
C ARG A 83 7.58 -1.07 -12.63
N PHE A 84 6.37 -1.00 -13.17
CA PHE A 84 5.26 -1.84 -12.76
C PHE A 84 5.48 -3.27 -13.27
N VAL A 85 5.92 -4.17 -12.38
CA VAL A 85 6.11 -5.59 -12.71
C VAL A 85 4.74 -6.28 -12.65
N GLY A 86 4.03 -6.27 -13.78
CA GLY A 86 2.77 -7.00 -13.97
C GLY A 86 2.01 -6.53 -15.21
N SER A 87 1.41 -7.46 -15.96
CA SER A 87 0.75 -7.22 -17.25
C SER A 87 -0.57 -6.43 -17.18
N ARG A 88 -0.96 -5.90 -16.01
CA ARG A 88 -2.17 -5.09 -15.86
C ARG A 88 -1.90 -3.86 -15.00
N PRO A 89 -2.00 -2.63 -15.56
CA PRO A 89 -1.96 -1.41 -14.77
C PRO A 89 -2.99 -1.49 -13.64
N ARG A 90 -2.55 -1.39 -12.39
CA ARG A 90 -3.46 -1.19 -11.26
C ARG A 90 -3.97 0.24 -11.32
N THR A 91 -5.03 0.46 -12.09
CA THR A 91 -5.69 1.77 -12.14
C THR A 91 -6.21 2.14 -10.75
N ASP A 92 -6.21 3.43 -10.42
CA ASP A 92 -6.71 3.91 -9.12
C ASP A 92 -8.16 3.47 -8.90
N ALA A 93 -8.99 3.52 -9.95
CA ALA A 93 -10.35 3.00 -9.93
C ALA A 93 -10.44 1.51 -9.53
N SER A 94 -9.49 0.67 -9.94
CA SER A 94 -9.42 -0.75 -9.54
C SER A 94 -9.00 -0.90 -8.07
N MET A 95 -8.08 -0.06 -7.59
CA MET A 95 -7.69 -0.04 -6.18
C MET A 95 -8.83 0.43 -5.28
N GLU A 96 -9.55 1.48 -5.68
CA GLU A 96 -10.73 1.98 -4.97
C GLU A 96 -11.83 0.93 -4.86
N ARG A 97 -12.13 0.21 -5.95
CA ARG A 97 -13.11 -0.90 -5.90
C ARG A 97 -12.69 -1.98 -4.90
N ARG A 98 -11.42 -2.40 -4.91
CA ARG A 98 -10.90 -3.36 -3.94
C ARG A 98 -11.04 -2.85 -2.50
N ARG A 99 -10.66 -1.61 -2.23
CA ARG A 99 -10.79 -0.99 -0.90
C ARG A 99 -12.24 -0.93 -0.44
N ARG A 100 -13.16 -0.52 -1.32
CA ARG A 100 -14.61 -0.46 -1.03
C ARG A 100 -15.19 -1.83 -0.67
N TRP A 101 -14.83 -2.86 -1.42
CA TRP A 101 -15.29 -4.23 -1.14
C TRP A 101 -14.69 -4.78 0.16
N ALA A 102 -13.39 -4.59 0.41
CA ALA A 102 -12.76 -5.01 1.67
C ALA A 102 -13.37 -4.28 2.89
N ALA A 103 -13.67 -2.99 2.76
CA ALA A 103 -14.30 -2.17 3.79
C ALA A 103 -15.80 -2.43 3.97
N SER A 104 -16.42 -3.31 3.17
CA SER A 104 -17.87 -3.57 3.23
C SER A 104 -18.34 -4.29 4.51
N GLY A 105 -17.42 -4.74 5.38
CA GLY A 105 -17.75 -5.41 6.64
C GLY A 105 -18.35 -6.80 6.48
N ARG A 106 -18.27 -7.41 5.29
CA ARG A 106 -18.86 -8.74 5.00
C ARG A 106 -18.00 -9.91 5.48
N LEU A 107 -16.74 -9.65 5.82
CA LEU A 107 -15.80 -10.65 6.33
C LEU A 107 -15.53 -10.35 7.82
N PRO A 108 -15.64 -11.35 8.72
CA PRO A 108 -15.26 -11.17 10.13
C PRO A 108 -13.80 -10.72 10.24
N PRO A 109 -13.45 -9.81 11.16
CA PRO A 109 -12.10 -9.25 11.26
C PRO A 109 -11.02 -10.31 11.52
N GLY A 110 -11.33 -11.33 12.32
CA GLY A 110 -10.40 -12.45 12.59
C GLY A 110 -10.09 -13.28 11.33
N LEU A 111 -11.09 -13.49 10.47
CA LEU A 111 -10.88 -14.14 9.17
C LEU A 111 -10.18 -13.19 8.18
N ALA A 112 -10.55 -11.92 8.16
CA ALA A 112 -9.99 -10.92 7.25
C ALA A 112 -8.47 -10.77 7.40
N ALA A 113 -7.95 -10.86 8.63
CA ALA A 113 -6.51 -10.81 8.93
C ALA A 113 -5.69 -11.89 8.21
N ARG A 114 -6.32 -12.97 7.75
CA ARG A 114 -5.66 -14.11 7.08
C ARG A 114 -5.54 -13.93 5.57
N PHE A 115 -6.15 -12.89 5.02
CA PHE A 115 -6.24 -12.65 3.59
C PHE A 115 -5.63 -11.30 3.21
N THR A 116 -5.07 -11.23 2.02
CA THR A 116 -4.66 -9.95 1.43
C THR A 116 -5.88 -9.08 1.12
N LEU A 117 -5.71 -7.76 1.02
CA LEU A 117 -6.81 -6.83 0.71
C LEU A 117 -7.57 -7.21 -0.57
N ALA A 118 -6.86 -7.68 -1.60
CA ALA A 118 -7.48 -8.11 -2.85
C ALA A 118 -8.31 -9.39 -2.69
N GLU A 119 -7.86 -10.34 -1.87
CA GLU A 119 -8.61 -11.55 -1.54
C GLU A 119 -9.81 -11.24 -0.64
N GLN A 120 -9.65 -10.37 0.36
CA GLN A 120 -10.75 -9.87 1.19
C GLN A 120 -11.86 -9.26 0.33
N ALA A 121 -11.49 -8.46 -0.68
CA ALA A 121 -12.44 -7.86 -1.59
C ALA A 121 -13.22 -8.90 -2.42
N VAL A 122 -12.56 -9.98 -2.88
CA VAL A 122 -13.21 -11.10 -3.57
C VAL A 122 -14.16 -11.85 -2.63
N LEU A 123 -13.71 -12.19 -1.43
CA LEU A 123 -14.52 -12.91 -0.44
C LEU A 123 -15.71 -12.08 0.05
N ALA A 124 -15.57 -10.75 0.14
CA ALA A 124 -16.67 -9.84 0.43
C ALA A 124 -17.75 -9.85 -0.66
N LEU A 125 -17.37 -9.87 -1.94
CA LEU A 125 -18.33 -10.00 -3.04
C LEU A 125 -19.01 -11.38 -3.04
N VAL A 126 -18.25 -12.46 -2.82
CA VAL A 126 -18.81 -13.81 -2.68
C VAL A 126 -19.83 -13.85 -1.55
N ALA A 127 -19.51 -13.26 -0.40
CA ALA A 127 -20.43 -13.15 0.73
C ALA A 127 -21.67 -12.30 0.41
N ALA A 128 -21.53 -11.23 -0.38
CA ALA A 128 -22.67 -10.44 -0.84
C ALA A 128 -23.62 -11.26 -1.69
N GLU A 129 -23.07 -12.05 -2.62
CA GLU A 129 -23.88 -12.91 -3.49
C GLU A 129 -24.53 -14.07 -2.72
N VAL A 130 -23.79 -14.70 -1.80
CA VAL A 130 -24.34 -15.75 -0.92
C VAL A 130 -25.45 -15.22 -0.03
N VAL A 131 -25.36 -13.99 0.47
CA VAL A 131 -26.45 -13.37 1.22
C VAL A 131 -27.70 -13.17 0.34
N ARG A 132 -27.50 -12.79 -0.92
CA ARG A 132 -28.57 -12.50 -1.88
C ARG A 132 -29.24 -13.74 -2.45
N ARG A 133 -28.45 -14.78 -2.79
CA ARG A 133 -28.89 -15.97 -3.55
C ARG A 133 -28.67 -17.31 -2.83
N LYS A 134 -28.12 -17.30 -1.62
CA LYS A 134 -27.69 -18.48 -0.82
C LYS A 134 -26.41 -19.16 -1.30
N ASP A 135 -26.06 -19.00 -2.58
CA ASP A 135 -24.82 -19.47 -3.18
C ASP A 135 -24.23 -18.38 -4.10
N CYS A 136 -22.95 -18.52 -4.46
CA CYS A 136 -22.33 -17.67 -5.47
C CYS A 136 -22.07 -18.49 -6.73
N ARG A 137 -22.71 -18.07 -7.84
CA ARG A 137 -22.61 -18.70 -9.17
C ARG A 137 -21.98 -17.78 -10.21
N LEU A 138 -21.26 -16.75 -9.77
CA LEU A 138 -20.62 -15.79 -10.64
C LEU A 138 -19.36 -16.41 -11.25
N ALA A 139 -19.18 -16.21 -12.56
CA ALA A 139 -17.97 -16.67 -13.24
C ALA A 139 -16.74 -15.96 -12.67
N VAL A 140 -15.58 -16.63 -12.68
CA VAL A 140 -14.31 -16.08 -12.16
C VAL A 140 -13.98 -14.73 -12.81
N GLY A 141 -14.17 -14.62 -14.12
CA GLY A 141 -13.98 -13.36 -14.85
C GLY A 141 -14.96 -12.26 -14.40
N GLN A 142 -16.21 -12.60 -14.11
CA GLN A 142 -17.21 -11.65 -13.62
C GLN A 142 -16.88 -11.14 -12.21
N LEU A 143 -16.45 -12.04 -11.31
CA LEU A 143 -15.94 -11.65 -9.98
C LEU A 143 -14.74 -10.70 -10.12
N ALA A 144 -13.79 -11.05 -10.98
CA ALA A 144 -12.59 -10.26 -11.23
C ALA A 144 -12.91 -8.84 -11.76
N ALA A 145 -13.88 -8.75 -12.68
CA ALA A 145 -14.34 -7.47 -13.24
C ALA A 145 -14.99 -6.57 -12.18
N ILE A 146 -15.94 -7.10 -11.40
CA ILE A 146 -16.69 -6.36 -10.39
C ILE A 146 -15.76 -5.85 -9.28
N VAL A 147 -14.87 -6.71 -8.76
CA VAL A 147 -13.94 -6.34 -7.69
C VAL A 147 -12.80 -5.46 -8.19
N GLY A 148 -12.41 -5.63 -9.47
CA GLY A 148 -11.23 -4.98 -10.04
C GLY A 148 -9.93 -5.71 -9.70
N VAL A 149 -9.91 -7.05 -9.78
CA VAL A 149 -8.72 -7.89 -9.57
C VAL A 149 -8.41 -8.72 -10.82
N ALA A 150 -7.25 -9.38 -10.86
CA ALA A 150 -6.97 -10.39 -11.87
C ALA A 150 -7.71 -11.70 -11.54
N GLU A 151 -8.04 -12.51 -12.55
CA GLU A 151 -8.69 -13.80 -12.34
C GLU A 151 -7.86 -14.75 -11.47
N THR A 152 -6.53 -14.70 -11.60
CA THR A 152 -5.62 -15.48 -10.75
C THR A 152 -5.79 -15.15 -9.27
N THR A 153 -6.03 -13.88 -8.93
CA THR A 153 -6.33 -13.45 -7.56
C THR A 153 -7.64 -14.03 -7.06
N VAL A 154 -8.67 -14.11 -7.91
CA VAL A 154 -9.94 -14.75 -7.54
C VAL A 154 -9.73 -16.23 -7.26
N ARG A 155 -9.02 -16.94 -8.16
CA ARG A 155 -8.72 -18.37 -7.98
C ARG A 155 -7.87 -18.62 -6.73
N ASN A 156 -6.91 -17.75 -6.43
CA ASN A 156 -6.10 -17.84 -5.20
C ASN A 156 -6.96 -17.62 -3.96
N ALA A 157 -7.78 -16.57 -3.93
CA ALA A 157 -8.67 -16.27 -2.81
C ALA A 157 -9.60 -17.44 -2.47
N VAL A 158 -10.20 -18.05 -3.50
CA VAL A 158 -11.07 -19.21 -3.34
C VAL A 158 -10.28 -20.43 -2.85
N ARG A 159 -9.09 -20.70 -3.41
CA ARG A 159 -8.23 -21.80 -2.96
C ARG A 159 -7.81 -21.66 -1.50
N GLU A 160 -7.39 -20.47 -1.07
CA GLU A 160 -7.04 -20.22 0.33
C GLU A 160 -8.27 -20.33 1.23
N ALA A 161 -9.44 -19.81 0.83
CA ALA A 161 -10.67 -19.96 1.60
C ALA A 161 -11.10 -21.43 1.76
N VAL A 162 -10.93 -22.26 0.72
CA VAL A 162 -11.17 -23.71 0.80
C VAL A 162 -10.17 -24.38 1.73
N LYS A 163 -8.87 -24.06 1.60
CA LYS A 163 -7.81 -24.59 2.48
C LYS A 163 -8.08 -24.27 3.95
N LEU A 164 -8.66 -23.12 4.23
CA LEU A 164 -9.05 -22.70 5.58
C LEU A 164 -10.41 -23.25 6.04
N GLY A 165 -11.09 -24.08 5.23
CA GLY A 165 -12.38 -24.66 5.56
C GLY A 165 -13.53 -23.64 5.62
N LEU A 166 -13.35 -22.44 5.04
CA LEU A 166 -14.34 -21.38 5.09
C LEU A 166 -15.45 -21.56 4.05
N VAL A 167 -15.09 -22.17 2.93
CA VAL A 167 -15.89 -22.23 1.71
C VAL A 167 -15.78 -23.62 1.09
N THR A 168 -16.87 -24.11 0.51
CA THR A 168 -16.87 -25.26 -0.39
C THR A 168 -17.12 -24.81 -1.83
N VAL A 169 -16.47 -25.50 -2.76
CA VAL A 169 -16.61 -25.26 -4.20
C VAL A 169 -17.16 -26.53 -4.83
N GLU A 170 -18.38 -26.43 -5.36
CA GLU A 170 -18.99 -27.49 -6.16
C GLU A 170 -18.62 -27.25 -7.63
N GLU A 171 -17.81 -28.14 -8.20
CA GLU A 171 -17.48 -28.14 -9.62
C GLU A 171 -18.67 -28.69 -10.43
N ARG A 172 -19.13 -27.92 -11.42
CA ARG A 172 -20.26 -28.32 -12.27
C ARG A 172 -19.79 -28.77 -13.65
N ARG A 173 -19.30 -30.01 -13.73
CA ARG A 173 -18.98 -30.62 -15.02
C ARG A 173 -20.28 -30.96 -15.75
N VAL A 174 -20.48 -30.41 -16.94
CA VAL A 174 -21.66 -30.69 -17.79
C VAL A 174 -21.32 -31.80 -18.77
N THR A 175 -20.15 -31.72 -19.39
CA THR A 175 -19.57 -32.78 -20.23
C THR A 175 -18.08 -32.89 -19.94
N GLY A 176 -17.39 -33.88 -20.52
CA GLY A 176 -15.93 -34.02 -20.35
C GLY A 176 -15.12 -32.78 -20.77
N PHE A 177 -15.68 -31.91 -21.62
CA PHE A 177 -15.02 -30.70 -22.12
C PHE A 177 -15.67 -29.39 -21.66
N ARG A 178 -16.91 -29.43 -21.16
CA ARG A 178 -17.68 -28.24 -20.77
C ARG A 178 -17.96 -28.27 -19.28
N ASN A 179 -17.48 -27.23 -18.62
CA ASN A 179 -17.78 -26.97 -17.21
C ASN A 179 -18.67 -25.73 -17.11
N ASP A 180 -19.76 -25.85 -16.36
CA ASP A 180 -20.54 -24.71 -15.90
C ASP A 180 -19.76 -23.94 -14.84
N THR A 181 -20.26 -22.76 -14.48
CA THR A 181 -19.64 -21.97 -13.42
C THR A 181 -19.69 -22.70 -12.08
N ASN A 182 -18.54 -22.79 -11.42
CA ASN A 182 -18.41 -23.36 -10.09
C ASN A 182 -19.36 -22.66 -9.10
N ILE A 183 -20.01 -23.44 -8.24
CA ILE A 183 -20.85 -22.90 -7.17
C ILE A 183 -20.01 -22.80 -5.91
N VAL A 184 -19.97 -21.61 -5.34
CA VAL A 184 -19.22 -21.31 -4.12
C VAL A 184 -20.20 -21.12 -2.96
N ARG A 185 -20.04 -21.91 -1.89
CA ARG A 185 -20.88 -21.85 -0.68
C ARG A 185 -20.02 -21.56 0.54
N ILE A 186 -20.48 -20.67 1.42
CA ILE A 186 -19.80 -20.39 2.70
C ILE A 186 -20.25 -21.42 3.72
N VAL A 187 -19.31 -22.20 4.26
CA VAL A 187 -19.60 -23.29 5.23
C VAL A 187 -19.19 -22.91 6.65
N SER A 188 -18.23 -21.99 6.82
CA SER A 188 -17.79 -21.56 8.16
C SER A 188 -18.97 -21.03 9.01
N PRO A 189 -19.22 -21.61 10.20
CA PRO A 189 -20.31 -21.17 11.06
C PRO A 189 -20.06 -19.76 11.61
N GLU A 190 -18.81 -19.42 11.92
CA GLU A 190 -18.39 -18.08 12.35
C GLU A 190 -18.77 -17.04 11.29
N TRP A 191 -18.42 -17.32 10.02
CA TRP A 191 -18.71 -16.41 8.94
C TRP A 191 -20.21 -16.32 8.64
N GLN A 192 -20.93 -17.43 8.66
CA GLN A 192 -22.39 -17.41 8.50
C GLN A 192 -23.09 -16.65 9.62
N ALA A 193 -22.66 -16.80 10.87
CA ALA A 193 -23.18 -16.07 12.02
C ALA A 193 -22.91 -14.56 11.86
N TRP A 194 -21.70 -14.19 11.46
CA TRP A 194 -21.34 -12.80 11.14
C TRP A 194 -22.26 -12.20 10.06
N LEU A 195 -22.52 -12.93 8.98
CA LEU A 195 -23.43 -12.46 7.92
C LEU A 195 -24.89 -12.36 8.38
N ARG A 196 -25.31 -13.11 9.39
CA ARG A 196 -26.63 -12.92 10.04
C ARG A 196 -26.66 -11.65 10.88
N LEU A 197 -25.59 -11.34 11.61
CA LEU A 197 -25.48 -10.12 12.40
C LEU A 197 -25.38 -8.88 11.52
N ALA A 198 -24.52 -8.91 10.50
CA ALA A 198 -24.34 -7.81 9.55
C ALA A 198 -25.63 -7.48 8.78
N ARG A 199 -26.52 -8.46 8.56
CA ARG A 199 -27.87 -8.23 7.99
C ARG A 199 -28.83 -7.52 8.94
N LYS A 200 -28.62 -7.63 10.25
CA LYS A 200 -29.48 -7.03 11.29
C LYS A 200 -29.03 -5.62 11.68
N SER A 201 -27.91 -5.13 11.16
CA SER A 201 -27.50 -3.75 11.42
C SER A 201 -28.47 -2.79 10.72
N PRO A 202 -29.18 -1.89 11.44
CA PRO A 202 -30.14 -0.96 10.87
C PRO A 202 -29.44 0.26 10.26
N VAL A 203 -28.34 0.04 9.54
CA VAL A 203 -27.61 1.08 8.81
C VAL A 203 -28.00 0.93 7.34
N GLY A 204 -28.76 1.92 6.86
CA GLY A 204 -29.52 1.90 5.63
C GLY A 204 -28.78 1.41 4.37
N GLN A 205 -29.56 0.77 3.51
CA GLN A 205 -29.56 1.00 2.06
C GLN A 205 -28.19 1.34 1.43
N PHE A 206 -27.25 0.40 1.41
CA PHE A 206 -26.24 0.33 0.35
C PHE A 206 -26.54 -0.87 -0.54
N GLY A 207 -27.72 -0.84 -1.15
CA GLY A 207 -28.14 -1.73 -2.22
C GLY A 207 -27.71 -1.14 -3.56
N PHE A 208 -26.84 -1.87 -4.26
CA PHE A 208 -26.62 -1.68 -5.69
C PHE A 208 -27.86 -2.24 -6.40
N GLY A 209 -28.76 -1.39 -6.90
CA GLY A 209 -29.94 -1.82 -7.66
C GLY A 209 -31.08 -0.81 -7.73
N ASP A 210 -31.07 -0.04 -8.83
CA ASP A 210 -32.17 0.54 -9.62
C ASP A 210 -33.39 1.25 -8.98
N THR A 211 -33.91 2.22 -9.73
CA THR A 211 -34.67 3.39 -9.27
C THR A 211 -36.19 3.18 -9.23
N ARG A 212 -36.87 3.62 -8.16
CA ARG A 212 -38.20 4.26 -8.24
C ARG A 212 -38.42 5.14 -6.99
N PRO A 213 -38.80 6.43 -7.12
CA PRO A 213 -38.89 7.34 -5.98
C PRO A 213 -40.23 7.13 -5.28
N ALA A 214 -40.19 6.63 -4.06
CA ALA A 214 -41.31 6.72 -3.12
C ALA A 214 -40.93 7.74 -2.05
N SER A 215 -41.73 8.78 -2.00
CA SER A 215 -41.65 9.97 -1.17
C SER A 215 -41.63 9.64 0.33
N ALA A 216 -40.83 10.41 1.09
CA ALA A 216 -40.86 10.60 2.55
C ALA A 216 -40.51 9.34 3.39
N GLU A 217 -39.69 9.38 4.44
CA GLU A 217 -39.32 10.43 5.38
C GLU A 217 -37.83 10.35 5.74
N ARG A 218 -37.25 11.52 5.97
CA ARG A 218 -35.87 11.73 6.44
C ARG A 218 -35.65 11.04 7.80
N GLY A 219 -35.07 9.84 7.79
CA GLY A 219 -34.61 9.15 9.01
C GLY A 219 -33.33 9.78 9.55
N GLY A 220 -33.50 10.71 10.50
CA GLY A 220 -32.43 11.44 11.16
C GLY A 220 -31.51 10.56 12.02
N CYS A 221 -30.23 10.88 11.97
CA CYS A 221 -29.18 10.37 12.85
C CYS A 221 -29.54 10.69 14.32
N LYS A 222 -29.31 9.72 15.21
CA LYS A 222 -29.55 9.82 16.66
C LYS A 222 -29.04 11.15 17.24
N SER A 223 -29.91 11.82 17.98
CA SER A 223 -29.63 13.02 18.76
C SER A 223 -28.39 12.82 19.64
N ALA A 224 -27.39 13.69 19.47
CA ALA A 224 -26.32 13.85 20.44
C ALA A 224 -26.91 14.56 21.68
N GLN A 225 -27.28 13.82 22.72
CA GLN A 225 -27.40 14.44 24.03
C GLN A 225 -25.99 14.81 24.49
N ARG A 226 -25.63 16.09 24.31
CA ARG A 226 -24.46 16.68 24.97
C ARG A 226 -24.86 16.95 26.42
N THR A 227 -24.11 16.38 27.36
CA THR A 227 -24.10 16.85 28.75
C THR A 227 -23.69 18.33 28.74
N PRO A 228 -24.45 19.24 29.41
CA PRO A 228 -24.09 20.64 29.47
C PRO A 228 -22.90 20.80 30.43
N THR A 229 -21.70 20.86 29.88
CA THR A 229 -20.56 21.45 30.59
C THR A 229 -20.69 22.96 30.42
N GLU A 230 -21.09 23.67 31.47
CA GLU A 230 -21.04 25.14 31.51
C GLU A 230 -19.60 25.60 31.34
N VAL A 231 -19.29 26.12 30.17
CA VAL A 231 -18.10 26.92 29.93
C VAL A 231 -18.48 28.34 30.34
N LEU A 232 -17.90 28.85 31.42
CA LEU A 232 -18.00 30.26 31.79
C LEU A 232 -17.32 31.09 30.70
N ILE A 233 -18.12 31.66 29.79
CA ILE A 233 -17.67 32.62 28.79
C ILE A 233 -17.64 33.99 29.49
N LEU A 234 -16.42 34.49 29.72
CA LEU A 234 -16.16 35.87 30.12
C LEU A 234 -16.72 36.82 29.05
N PRO A 235 -17.53 37.84 29.39
CA PRO A 235 -18.08 38.76 28.40
C PRO A 235 -16.99 39.67 27.83
N GLU A 236 -17.03 39.81 26.50
CA GLU A 236 -16.15 40.64 25.68
C GLU A 236 -16.19 42.10 26.12
N SER A 237 -15.06 42.61 26.63
CA SER A 237 -14.86 44.02 26.93
C SER A 237 -14.44 44.77 25.65
N GLY A 238 -15.16 45.87 25.41
CA GLY A 238 -15.06 46.69 24.21
C GLY A 238 -13.69 47.32 23.96
N THR A 239 -13.47 47.59 22.68
CA THR A 239 -12.30 48.21 22.08
C THR A 239 -11.85 49.47 22.83
N THR A 240 -10.63 49.47 23.37
CA THR A 240 -9.91 50.68 23.78
C THR A 240 -8.55 50.72 23.10
N GLY A 241 -8.25 51.86 22.46
CA GLY A 241 -7.09 52.09 21.60
C GLY A 241 -5.71 52.14 22.30
N PRO A 242 -4.64 52.41 21.53
CA PRO A 242 -3.33 51.80 21.70
C PRO A 242 -2.39 52.60 22.60
N LYS A 243 -1.62 51.92 23.47
CA LYS A 243 -0.45 52.53 24.12
C LYS A 243 0.71 51.53 24.26
N LYS A 244 1.71 51.76 23.40
CA LYS A 244 3.16 51.72 23.60
C LYS A 244 3.79 50.45 24.19
N CYS A 245 4.64 49.87 23.34
CA CYS A 245 5.74 48.94 23.60
C CYS A 245 6.55 49.22 24.87
N CYS A 246 7.20 48.17 25.39
CA CYS A 246 8.60 48.06 25.86
C CYS A 246 8.83 46.56 26.14
N ARG A 247 9.60 45.80 25.33
CA ARG A 247 11.02 45.45 25.55
C ARG A 247 11.51 45.56 27.01
N ALA A 248 12.31 44.55 27.39
CA ALA A 248 13.02 44.33 28.66
C ALA A 248 12.22 43.46 29.66
N ALA A 249 12.77 42.42 30.29
CA ALA A 249 14.14 41.92 30.31
C ALA A 249 14.10 40.40 30.58
N ALA A 250 15.03 39.68 29.96
CA ALA A 250 15.52 38.42 30.48
C ALA A 250 16.33 38.74 31.75
N GLY A 251 16.10 37.99 32.82
CA GLY A 251 16.85 38.12 34.07
C GLY A 251 16.16 37.36 35.19
N ASP A 252 16.56 36.10 35.33
CA ASP A 252 16.94 35.47 36.60
C ASP A 252 16.45 34.02 36.72
N LEU A 253 17.34 33.14 36.31
CA LEU A 253 17.51 31.81 36.87
C LEU A 253 18.37 31.96 38.13
N ASP A 254 17.79 31.91 39.32
CA ASP A 254 18.38 31.17 40.46
C ASP A 254 17.47 31.23 41.68
N GLN A 255 16.83 30.11 42.01
CA GLN A 255 16.83 29.57 43.38
C GLN A 255 16.05 28.26 43.42
N SER A 256 16.79 27.17 43.41
CA SER A 256 16.31 25.86 43.83
C SER A 256 16.34 25.82 45.36
N ASP A 257 15.23 25.47 46.01
CA ASP A 257 15.32 24.94 47.36
C ASP A 257 14.28 23.85 47.65
N HIS A 258 14.76 22.82 48.33
CA HIS A 258 14.25 21.46 48.40
C HIS A 258 12.92 21.29 49.16
N MET A 259 11.94 20.59 48.59
CA MET A 259 10.78 20.08 49.35
C MET A 259 10.96 18.60 49.73
N ARG A 260 11.19 18.38 51.03
CA ARG A 260 11.36 17.07 51.69
C ARG A 260 10.07 16.25 51.69
N ILE A 261 10.19 14.97 51.32
CA ILE A 261 9.17 13.92 51.44
C ILE A 261 9.01 13.55 52.92
N ARG A 262 7.78 13.63 53.47
CA ARG A 262 7.44 13.08 54.79
C ARG A 262 6.42 11.95 54.66
N VAL A 263 6.88 10.76 55.07
CA VAL A 263 6.15 9.50 55.13
C VAL A 263 5.08 9.56 56.23
N GLY A 264 3.86 9.10 55.93
CA GLY A 264 2.82 8.83 56.92
C GLY A 264 2.03 7.59 56.53
N ARG A 265 2.30 6.45 57.15
CA ARG A 265 1.50 5.22 57.00
C ARG A 265 0.93 4.79 58.36
N ARG A 266 -0.40 4.66 58.33
CA ARG A 266 -1.38 4.31 59.36
C ARG A 266 -1.02 3.10 60.23
N THR A 267 -1.31 3.21 61.52
CA THR A 267 -1.51 2.10 62.46
C THR A 267 -2.92 1.53 62.31
N VAL A 268 -3.04 0.20 62.40
CA VAL A 268 -4.31 -0.55 62.39
C VAL A 268 -4.52 -1.13 63.80
N THR A 269 -5.72 -0.89 64.33
CA THR A 269 -6.23 -1.34 65.62
C THR A 269 -6.43 -2.87 65.65
N ALA A 270 -5.99 -3.51 66.73
CA ALA A 270 -6.25 -4.92 67.04
C ALA A 270 -7.42 -5.05 68.03
N MET A 271 -8.21 -6.11 67.85
CA MET A 271 -9.30 -6.53 68.73
C MET A 271 -9.14 -8.04 68.98
N ARG A 272 -8.60 -8.40 70.15
CA ARG A 272 -8.98 -9.53 71.02
C ARG A 272 -7.95 -9.69 72.14
#